data_AF-A0A2K0TEA3-F1
#
_entry.id   AF-A0A2K0TEA3-F1
#
_cell.length_a   1.000
_cell.length_b   1.000
_cell.length_c   1.000
_cell.angle_alpha   90.00
_cell.angle_beta   90.00
_cell.angle_gamma   90.00
#
_symmetry.space_group_name_H-M   'P 1'
#
loop_
_entity.id
_entity.type
_entity.pdbx_description
1 polymer ?
#
loop_
_entity_poly.entity_id
_entity_poly.type
_entity_poly.pdbx_seq_one_letter_code
_entity_poly.pdbx_strand_id
1 'polypeptide(L)'
;MAIQLNIGALDIQITAEPLTHEAFSSFGDVVSNPRPDVHPSSFDAHAQSLPPNAFLANQGSAIQYRNVSRLKNLYDQAPSGKGEPIMSIFVCAARGGAESSSSGANTFTVRHLERHPFTAQTFTPMRSTASSYLVIVAPSLPPSSKDEDLPVPTGEGLPGRGFPDLKRLRAFVATSSQAVTYGAGTWHSPMVVLGQAGTRLDFVVSQFASGVAVEDCQLLEFVSDGKDEPSIRVKIPQRDWSIKL
;
A
#
# COMPACT_ATOMS: atom_id res chain seq x y z
N MET A 1 18.59 9.35 1.27
CA MET A 1 19.03 8.45 2.36
C MET A 1 17.86 8.27 3.31
N ALA A 2 17.73 7.13 3.97
CA ALA A 2 16.68 6.91 4.98
C ALA A 2 16.94 7.80 6.21
N ILE A 3 15.87 8.26 6.85
CA ILE A 3 15.93 8.94 8.13
C ILE A 3 15.77 7.89 9.22
N GLN A 4 16.75 7.78 10.12
CA GLN A 4 16.64 6.86 11.24
C GLN A 4 15.70 7.43 12.31
N LEU A 5 14.69 6.66 12.67
CA LEU A 5 13.74 6.98 13.73
C LEU A 5 13.93 6.00 14.88
N ASN A 6 14.51 6.48 15.98
CA ASN A 6 14.57 5.70 17.21
C ASN A 6 13.17 5.65 17.86
N ILE A 7 12.60 4.45 17.95
CA ILE A 7 11.29 4.18 18.57
C ILE A 7 11.41 3.85 20.07
N GLY A 8 12.62 3.86 20.61
CA GLY A 8 12.94 3.58 22.00
C GLY A 8 12.59 2.16 22.40
N ALA A 9 11.93 2.03 23.56
CA ALA A 9 11.39 0.78 24.07
C ALA A 9 10.00 0.42 23.52
N LEU A 10 9.49 1.15 22.51
CA LEU A 10 8.20 0.86 21.91
C LEU A 10 8.17 -0.57 21.35
N ASP A 11 7.16 -1.33 21.76
CA ASP A 11 6.92 -2.69 21.28
C ASP A 11 5.49 -2.78 20.70
N ILE A 12 5.39 -2.97 19.39
CA ILE A 12 4.15 -3.05 18.65
C ILE A 12 4.03 -4.43 18.03
N GLN A 13 2.87 -5.06 18.27
CA GLN A 13 2.44 -6.23 17.52
C GLN A 13 0.99 -6.06 17.08
N ILE A 14 0.77 -6.07 15.77
CA ILE A 14 -0.58 -6.04 15.16
C ILE A 14 -0.83 -7.31 14.36
N THR A 15 -2.09 -7.63 14.07
CA THR A 15 -2.46 -8.74 13.19
C THR A 15 -2.95 -8.18 11.86
N ALA A 16 -2.50 -8.76 10.74
CA ALA A 16 -3.00 -8.37 9.43
C ALA A 16 -4.44 -8.85 9.21
N GLU A 17 -5.28 -7.99 8.69
CA GLU A 17 -6.70 -8.25 8.37
C GLU A 17 -6.88 -8.47 6.85
N PRO A 18 -7.98 -9.07 6.36
CA PRO A 18 -8.26 -9.05 4.92
C PRO A 18 -8.37 -7.62 4.39
N LEU A 19 -7.75 -7.33 3.24
CA LEU A 19 -7.88 -6.02 2.60
C LEU A 19 -9.29 -5.82 2.06
N THR A 20 -9.96 -4.75 2.48
CA THR A 20 -11.27 -4.30 1.97
C THR A 20 -11.24 -2.81 1.62
N HIS A 21 -12.16 -2.37 0.76
CA HIS A 21 -12.34 -0.97 0.41
C HIS A 21 -12.59 -0.10 1.66
N GLU A 22 -13.53 -0.52 2.51
CA GLU A 22 -13.93 0.21 3.72
C GLU A 22 -12.76 0.37 4.70
N ALA A 23 -12.07 -0.74 5.02
CA ALA A 23 -11.02 -0.73 6.02
C ALA A 23 -9.77 0.05 5.59
N PHE A 24 -9.57 0.22 4.27
CA PHE A 24 -8.43 0.92 3.69
C PHE A 24 -8.72 2.38 3.30
N SER A 25 -9.99 2.79 3.28
CA SER A 25 -10.46 4.09 2.75
C SER A 25 -9.78 5.34 3.33
N SER A 26 -9.28 5.30 4.56
CA SER A 26 -8.54 6.42 5.17
C SER A 26 -7.10 6.56 4.67
N PHE A 27 -6.58 5.56 3.97
CA PHE A 27 -5.19 5.48 3.51
C PHE A 27 -5.07 5.59 1.98
N GLY A 28 -6.15 5.28 1.27
CA GLY A 28 -6.22 5.31 -0.18
C GLY A 28 -7.33 4.40 -0.71
N ASP A 29 -7.13 3.86 -1.90
CA ASP A 29 -8.14 3.09 -2.62
C ASP A 29 -7.70 1.64 -2.84
N VAL A 30 -8.65 0.71 -2.77
CA VAL A 30 -8.47 -0.67 -3.24
C VAL A 30 -9.07 -0.75 -4.64
N VAL A 31 -8.32 -1.24 -5.63
CA VAL A 31 -8.82 -1.44 -6.99
C VAL A 31 -9.02 -2.92 -7.25
N SER A 32 -10.28 -3.33 -7.38
CA SER A 32 -10.68 -4.70 -7.67
C SER A 32 -11.98 -4.72 -8.47
N ASN A 33 -12.32 -5.86 -9.09
CA ASN A 33 -13.66 -6.05 -9.65
C ASN A 33 -14.67 -6.13 -8.48
N PRO A 34 -15.65 -5.20 -8.37
CA PRO A 34 -16.61 -5.21 -7.28
C PRO A 34 -17.69 -6.29 -7.43
N ARG A 35 -17.88 -6.85 -8.64
CA ARG A 35 -18.84 -7.93 -8.93
C ARG A 35 -18.20 -8.98 -9.86
N PRO A 36 -17.25 -9.78 -9.33
CA PRO A 36 -16.58 -10.82 -10.10
C PRO A 36 -17.53 -11.94 -10.55
N ASP A 37 -18.71 -12.04 -9.92
CA ASP A 37 -19.79 -12.98 -10.24
C ASP A 37 -20.67 -12.54 -11.43
N VAL A 38 -20.63 -11.27 -11.82
CA VAL A 38 -21.51 -10.74 -12.88
C VAL A 38 -20.79 -10.76 -14.22
N HIS A 39 -21.29 -11.58 -15.13
CA HIS A 39 -20.88 -11.56 -16.54
C HIS A 39 -21.51 -10.36 -17.28
N PRO A 40 -20.80 -9.69 -18.21
CA PRO A 40 -21.33 -8.54 -18.96
C PRO A 40 -22.69 -8.80 -19.65
N SER A 41 -22.90 -10.01 -20.19
CA SER A 41 -24.18 -10.37 -20.83
C SER A 41 -25.38 -10.39 -19.86
N SER A 42 -25.13 -10.37 -18.55
CA SER A 42 -26.15 -10.44 -17.50
C SER A 42 -26.27 -9.11 -16.75
N PHE A 43 -25.77 -8.01 -17.31
CA PHE A 43 -25.78 -6.68 -16.69
C PHE A 43 -27.18 -6.24 -16.29
N ASP A 44 -28.15 -6.29 -17.21
CA ASP A 44 -29.52 -5.80 -16.96
C ASP A 44 -30.20 -6.58 -15.82
N ALA A 45 -29.97 -7.91 -15.76
CA ALA A 45 -30.48 -8.75 -14.69
C ALA A 45 -29.91 -8.39 -13.30
N HIS A 46 -28.75 -7.73 -13.26
CA HIS A 46 -28.06 -7.34 -12.02
C HIS A 46 -28.03 -5.83 -11.79
N ALA A 47 -28.68 -5.01 -12.64
CA ALA A 47 -28.55 -3.56 -12.62
C ALA A 47 -28.79 -2.92 -11.24
N GLN A 48 -29.76 -3.43 -10.47
CA GLN A 48 -30.07 -2.92 -9.12
C GLN A 48 -29.00 -3.24 -8.07
N SER A 49 -28.17 -4.25 -8.31
CA SER A 49 -27.13 -4.74 -7.40
C SER A 49 -25.72 -4.30 -7.79
N LEU A 50 -25.57 -3.65 -8.96
CA LEU A 50 -24.31 -3.10 -9.41
C LEU A 50 -24.05 -1.76 -8.72
N PRO A 51 -22.78 -1.42 -8.45
CA PRO A 51 -22.45 -0.12 -7.90
C PRO A 51 -22.82 0.99 -8.92
N PRO A 52 -23.12 2.22 -8.45
CA PRO A 52 -23.62 3.31 -9.31
C PRO A 52 -22.62 3.78 -10.37
N ASN A 53 -21.35 3.37 -10.26
CA ASN A 53 -20.30 3.65 -11.24
C ASN A 53 -20.11 2.54 -12.29
N ALA A 54 -21.00 1.53 -12.32
CA ALA A 54 -20.98 0.46 -13.31
C ALA A 54 -21.73 0.89 -14.58
N PHE A 55 -21.06 0.79 -15.72
CA PHE A 55 -21.64 1.11 -17.03
C PHE A 55 -21.35 -0.01 -18.01
N LEU A 56 -22.36 -0.35 -18.82
CA LEU A 56 -22.15 -1.23 -19.95
C LEU A 56 -21.28 -0.52 -21.01
N ALA A 57 -20.30 -1.22 -21.54
CA ALA A 57 -19.35 -0.72 -22.53
C ALA A 57 -19.16 -1.75 -23.66
N ASN A 58 -18.46 -1.35 -24.73
CA ASN A 58 -18.11 -2.23 -25.86
C ASN A 58 -19.32 -3.00 -26.42
N GLN A 59 -20.41 -2.28 -26.70
CA GLN A 59 -21.65 -2.85 -27.24
C GLN A 59 -22.22 -4.02 -26.41
N GLY A 60 -22.04 -4.01 -25.08
CA GLY A 60 -22.56 -5.04 -24.18
C GLY A 60 -21.57 -6.12 -23.78
N SER A 61 -20.37 -6.11 -24.33
CA SER A 61 -19.35 -7.13 -24.03
C SER A 61 -18.47 -6.80 -22.80
N ALA A 62 -18.58 -5.60 -22.23
CA ALA A 62 -17.80 -5.19 -21.08
C ALA A 62 -18.63 -4.42 -20.05
N ILE A 63 -18.22 -4.54 -18.78
CA ILE A 63 -18.68 -3.66 -17.70
C ILE A 63 -17.50 -2.76 -17.33
N GLN A 64 -17.69 -1.46 -17.44
CA GLN A 64 -16.75 -0.45 -16.98
C GLN A 64 -17.16 0.05 -15.59
N TYR A 65 -16.33 -0.19 -14.59
CA TYR A 65 -16.45 0.45 -13.27
C TYR A 65 -15.60 1.73 -13.29
N ARG A 66 -16.24 2.89 -13.31
CA ARG A 66 -15.55 4.19 -13.44
C ARG A 66 -15.04 4.68 -12.10
N ASN A 67 -13.96 5.46 -12.09
CA ASN A 67 -13.44 6.17 -10.92
C ASN A 67 -13.15 5.27 -9.70
N VAL A 68 -12.54 4.09 -9.95
CA VAL A 68 -12.21 3.10 -8.91
C VAL A 68 -11.01 3.49 -8.03
N SER A 69 -10.25 4.52 -8.43
CA SER A 69 -9.14 5.08 -7.65
C SER A 69 -8.88 6.52 -8.09
N ARG A 70 -8.30 7.34 -7.21
CA ARG A 70 -7.92 8.73 -7.49
C ARG A 70 -6.41 8.87 -7.60
N LEU A 71 -5.91 9.01 -8.82
CA LEU A 71 -4.54 9.43 -9.06
C LEU A 71 -4.42 10.93 -8.74
N LYS A 72 -3.47 11.30 -7.88
CA LYS A 72 -3.26 12.68 -7.45
C LYS A 72 -1.82 13.08 -7.74
N ASN A 73 -1.65 14.21 -8.44
CA ASN A 73 -0.37 14.88 -8.67
C ASN A 73 -0.40 16.21 -7.90
N LEU A 74 0.56 16.43 -7.01
CA LEU A 74 0.73 17.64 -6.20
C LEU A 74 2.13 18.24 -6.36
N TYR A 75 2.87 17.83 -7.39
CA TYR A 75 4.23 18.32 -7.62
C TYR A 75 4.29 19.79 -8.04
N ASP A 76 3.15 20.40 -8.37
CA ASP A 76 3.02 21.85 -8.51
C ASP A 76 3.36 22.60 -7.20
N GLN A 77 3.22 21.93 -6.05
CA GLN A 77 3.61 22.43 -4.73
C GLN A 77 4.97 21.92 -4.24
N ALA A 78 5.62 21.03 -5.00
CA ALA A 78 6.97 20.59 -4.65
C ALA A 78 7.98 21.71 -4.93
N PRO A 79 9.10 21.79 -4.19
CA PRO A 79 10.14 22.80 -4.45
C PRO A 79 10.65 22.81 -5.90
N SER A 80 10.72 21.65 -6.55
CA SER A 80 11.09 21.56 -7.97
C SER A 80 10.02 22.07 -8.93
N GLY A 81 8.74 22.09 -8.53
CA GLY A 81 7.59 22.41 -9.38
C GLY A 81 7.37 21.43 -10.54
N LYS A 82 7.95 20.23 -10.50
CA LYS A 82 7.95 19.26 -11.61
C LYS A 82 7.37 17.92 -11.18
N GLY A 83 6.43 17.40 -11.95
CA GLY A 83 5.90 16.05 -11.73
C GLY A 83 5.40 15.45 -13.02
N GLU A 84 6.07 14.40 -13.48
CA GLU A 84 5.70 13.65 -14.68
C GLU A 84 5.06 12.32 -14.28
N PRO A 85 4.04 11.84 -15.02
CA PRO A 85 3.52 10.50 -14.82
C PRO A 85 4.59 9.46 -15.18
N ILE A 86 4.85 8.52 -14.28
CA ILE A 86 5.79 7.43 -14.49
C ILE A 86 5.12 6.08 -14.24
N MET A 87 5.64 5.07 -14.93
CA MET A 87 5.23 3.68 -14.75
C MET A 87 6.46 2.78 -14.68
N SER A 88 6.47 1.90 -13.69
CA SER A 88 7.60 1.01 -13.40
C SER A 88 7.11 -0.42 -13.20
N ILE A 89 8.01 -1.39 -13.34
CA ILE A 89 7.76 -2.78 -12.95
C ILE A 89 8.61 -3.09 -11.74
N PHE A 90 7.99 -3.62 -10.69
CA PHE A 90 8.66 -4.13 -9.51
C PHE A 90 8.52 -5.66 -9.50
N VAL A 91 9.64 -6.36 -9.46
CA VAL A 91 9.69 -7.82 -9.33
C VAL A 91 10.05 -8.15 -7.88
N CYS A 92 9.07 -8.57 -7.07
CA CYS A 92 9.25 -8.68 -5.63
C CYS A 92 9.25 -10.14 -5.18
N ALA A 93 10.37 -10.59 -4.61
CA ALA A 93 10.48 -11.91 -3.99
C ALA A 93 9.62 -12.00 -2.71
N ALA A 94 9.06 -13.19 -2.45
CA ALA A 94 8.37 -13.48 -1.20
C ALA A 94 9.34 -13.36 -0.02
N ARG A 95 8.93 -12.57 0.98
CA ARG A 95 9.72 -12.29 2.20
C ARG A 95 8.89 -12.31 3.49
N GLY A 96 7.64 -12.77 3.40
CA GLY A 96 6.75 -13.04 4.54
C GLY A 96 5.88 -14.27 4.24
N GLY A 97 5.29 -14.87 5.27
CA GLY A 97 4.39 -16.01 5.10
C GLY A 97 5.05 -17.40 5.10
N ALA A 98 6.38 -17.50 5.01
CA ALA A 98 7.10 -18.75 5.13
C ALA A 98 7.16 -19.22 6.60
N GLU A 99 7.03 -20.53 6.84
CA GLU A 99 7.12 -21.18 8.16
C GLU A 99 8.54 -21.16 8.76
N SER A 100 9.26 -20.04 8.67
CA SER A 100 10.69 -19.98 9.01
C SER A 100 10.97 -19.58 10.45
N SER A 101 10.06 -19.83 11.41
CA SER A 101 10.44 -19.74 12.81
C SER A 101 10.04 -20.98 13.58
N SER A 102 11.01 -21.54 14.29
CA SER A 102 10.86 -22.54 15.36
C SER A 102 9.92 -22.09 16.49
N SER A 103 9.39 -20.86 16.43
CA SER A 103 8.47 -20.25 17.40
C SER A 103 6.98 -20.36 17.01
N GLY A 104 6.64 -20.94 15.86
CA GLY A 104 5.26 -21.18 15.44
C GLY A 104 4.44 -19.93 15.05
N ALA A 105 5.00 -18.73 15.15
CA ALA A 105 4.33 -17.48 14.77
C ALA A 105 4.82 -16.95 13.41
N ASN A 106 3.93 -16.94 12.42
CA ASN A 106 4.15 -16.31 11.11
C ASN A 106 4.10 -14.77 11.27
N THR A 107 5.26 -14.16 11.52
CA THR A 107 5.38 -12.72 11.80
C THR A 107 6.34 -12.05 10.82
N PHE A 108 6.05 -10.80 10.46
CA PHE A 108 6.90 -9.95 9.65
C PHE A 108 7.36 -8.73 10.45
N THR A 109 8.66 -8.50 10.53
CA THR A 109 9.25 -7.32 11.18
C THR A 109 9.23 -6.11 10.24
N VAL A 110 8.55 -5.04 10.67
CA VAL A 110 8.45 -3.78 9.93
C VAL A 110 9.68 -2.93 10.26
N ARG A 111 10.61 -2.87 9.30
CA ARG A 111 11.85 -2.08 9.43
C ARG A 111 11.74 -0.68 8.86
N HIS A 112 10.84 -0.50 7.90
CA HIS A 112 10.72 0.75 7.14
C HIS A 112 9.26 1.13 6.95
N LEU A 113 9.00 2.43 6.97
CA LEU A 113 7.86 3.03 6.31
C LEU A 113 8.36 4.14 5.39
N GLU A 114 7.69 4.31 4.27
CA GLU A 114 7.93 5.38 3.31
C GLU A 114 6.63 6.13 3.01
N ARG A 115 6.75 7.33 2.45
CA ARG A 115 5.62 8.06 1.88
C ARG A 115 6.04 8.85 0.64
N HIS A 116 5.06 9.11 -0.21
CA HIS A 116 5.17 9.95 -1.39
C HIS A 116 4.31 11.21 -1.20
N PRO A 117 4.88 12.32 -0.69
CA PRO A 117 4.08 13.48 -0.26
C PRO A 117 3.28 14.12 -1.39
N PHE A 118 3.80 14.07 -2.63
CA PHE A 118 3.22 14.76 -3.77
C PHE A 118 2.48 13.87 -4.77
N THR A 119 2.34 12.57 -4.51
CA THR A 119 1.66 11.67 -5.45
C THR A 119 0.92 10.54 -4.77
N ALA A 120 -0.22 10.17 -5.33
CA ALA A 120 -0.75 8.82 -5.10
C ALA A 120 0.17 7.79 -5.77
N GLN A 121 0.28 6.59 -5.21
CA GLN A 121 1.08 5.52 -5.80
C GLN A 121 0.26 4.24 -5.84
N THR A 122 0.09 3.68 -7.05
CA THR A 122 -0.70 2.48 -7.28
C THR A 122 0.21 1.30 -7.59
N PHE A 123 0.06 0.21 -6.83
CA PHE A 123 0.64 -1.10 -7.13
C PHE A 123 -0.44 -2.02 -7.69
N THR A 124 -0.27 -2.45 -8.94
CA THR A 124 -1.17 -3.38 -9.62
C THR A 124 -0.48 -4.72 -9.81
N PRO A 125 -0.92 -5.78 -9.11
CA PRO A 125 -0.34 -7.11 -9.27
C PRO A 125 -0.46 -7.61 -10.71
N MET A 126 0.60 -8.23 -11.21
CA MET A 126 0.60 -9.02 -12.42
C MET A 126 0.62 -10.51 -12.06
N ARG A 127 0.09 -11.35 -12.94
CA ARG A 127 0.14 -12.81 -12.75
C ARG A 127 1.60 -13.25 -12.55
N SER A 128 1.87 -13.92 -11.43
CA SER A 128 3.20 -14.40 -11.05
C SER A 128 3.11 -15.69 -10.21
N THR A 129 4.17 -16.07 -9.51
CA THR A 129 4.24 -17.33 -8.75
C THR A 129 3.66 -17.25 -7.33
N ALA A 130 3.55 -16.06 -6.77
CA ALA A 130 2.80 -15.76 -5.55
C ALA A 130 1.48 -15.04 -5.89
N SER A 131 0.52 -15.05 -4.95
CA SER A 131 -0.83 -14.50 -5.15
C SER A 131 -1.31 -13.60 -4.01
N SER A 132 -0.44 -13.25 -3.06
CA SER A 132 -0.78 -12.41 -1.92
C SER A 132 0.40 -11.55 -1.49
N TYR A 133 0.09 -10.44 -0.83
CA TYR A 133 1.07 -9.50 -0.30
C TYR A 133 0.52 -8.76 0.92
N LEU A 134 1.40 -8.22 1.77
CA LEU A 134 0.98 -7.34 2.85
C LEU A 134 0.96 -5.88 2.41
N VAL A 135 -0.04 -5.19 2.91
CA VAL A 135 -0.18 -3.74 2.90
C VAL A 135 -0.07 -3.28 4.34
N ILE A 136 0.91 -2.46 4.67
CA ILE A 136 1.11 -1.96 6.04
C ILE A 136 1.11 -0.45 5.94
N VAL A 137 0.25 0.21 6.71
CA VAL A 137 0.01 1.66 6.63
C VAL A 137 -0.11 2.30 8.00
N ALA A 138 0.23 3.58 8.10
CA ALA A 138 0.03 4.37 9.30
C ALA A 138 -0.54 5.75 8.94
N PRO A 139 -1.42 6.31 9.79
CA PRO A 139 -1.73 7.73 9.70
C PRO A 139 -0.52 8.55 10.16
N SER A 140 -0.49 9.85 9.85
CA SER A 140 0.53 10.76 10.36
C SER A 140 0.19 11.25 11.78
N LEU A 141 1.22 11.44 12.59
CA LEU A 141 1.19 12.25 13.80
C LEU A 141 1.03 13.74 13.44
N PRO A 142 0.70 14.61 14.41
CA PRO A 142 0.87 16.04 14.25
C PRO A 142 2.31 16.42 13.85
N PRO A 143 2.51 17.53 13.11
CA PRO A 143 3.84 18.03 12.76
C PRO A 143 4.75 18.24 14.00
N SER A 144 6.06 18.06 13.83
CA SER A 144 7.04 18.28 14.90
C SER A 144 8.36 18.81 14.33
N SER A 145 9.27 19.37 15.13
CA SER A 145 10.57 19.82 14.62
C SER A 145 11.35 18.76 13.84
N LYS A 146 11.10 17.47 14.06
CA LYS A 146 11.76 16.37 13.35
C LYS A 146 11.46 16.27 11.86
N ASP A 147 10.38 16.90 11.38
CA ASP A 147 9.95 16.84 9.99
C ASP A 147 9.86 18.23 9.33
N GLU A 148 10.52 19.24 9.92
CA GLU A 148 10.41 20.62 9.46
C GLU A 148 11.03 20.89 8.10
N ASP A 149 12.09 20.17 7.77
CA ASP A 149 12.80 20.30 6.50
C ASP A 149 12.24 19.39 5.39
N LEU A 150 11.21 18.60 5.69
CA LEU A 150 10.64 17.68 4.70
C LEU A 150 9.62 18.39 3.81
N PRO A 151 9.80 18.36 2.48
CA PRO A 151 8.85 18.98 1.56
C PRO A 151 7.52 18.21 1.60
N VAL A 152 6.44 18.96 1.75
CA VAL A 152 5.06 18.45 1.71
C VAL A 152 4.16 19.49 1.05
N PRO A 153 3.03 19.09 0.45
CA PRO A 153 2.05 20.07 0.01
C PRO A 153 1.34 20.72 1.21
N THR A 154 0.74 21.88 1.00
CA THR A 154 0.08 22.67 2.05
C THR A 154 -1.30 23.11 1.59
N GLY A 155 -2.28 23.04 2.50
CA GLY A 155 -3.67 23.39 2.21
C GLY A 155 -4.66 22.42 2.82
N GLU A 156 -5.94 22.81 2.83
CA GLU A 156 -7.01 21.98 3.37
C GLU A 156 -7.17 20.68 2.56
N GLY A 157 -7.26 19.54 3.25
CA GLY A 157 -7.42 18.23 2.61
C GLY A 157 -6.20 17.74 1.81
N LEU A 158 -5.03 18.39 1.97
CA LEU A 158 -3.76 17.93 1.42
C LEU A 158 -2.93 17.21 2.50
N PRO A 159 -2.07 16.25 2.11
CA PRO A 159 -1.18 15.63 3.08
C PRO A 159 -0.18 16.66 3.60
N GLY A 160 -0.05 16.74 4.93
CA GLY A 160 0.87 17.66 5.58
C GLY A 160 2.12 16.97 6.13
N ARG A 161 2.79 17.70 7.02
CA ARG A 161 3.85 17.18 7.89
C ARG A 161 3.29 16.14 8.88
N GLY A 162 4.19 15.38 9.49
CA GLY A 162 3.90 14.34 10.45
C GLY A 162 4.60 13.03 10.09
N PHE A 163 5.42 12.52 11.01
CA PHE A 163 5.90 11.14 11.01
C PHE A 163 4.78 10.13 11.29
N PRO A 164 4.95 8.84 10.97
CA PRO A 164 3.88 7.85 11.12
C PRO A 164 3.51 7.66 12.60
N ASP A 165 2.21 7.62 12.88
CA ASP A 165 1.68 7.19 14.18
C ASP A 165 1.71 5.66 14.25
N LEU A 166 2.83 5.14 14.74
CA LEU A 166 3.07 3.71 14.87
C LEU A 166 2.06 3.01 15.79
N LYS A 167 1.43 3.72 16.73
CA LYS A 167 0.39 3.13 17.60
C LYS A 167 -0.91 2.87 16.84
N ARG A 168 -1.10 3.52 15.69
CA ARG A 168 -2.25 3.36 14.80
C ARG A 168 -1.90 2.65 13.49
N LEU A 169 -0.79 1.90 13.50
CA LEU A 169 -0.40 1.05 12.38
C LEU A 169 -1.52 0.05 12.07
N ARG A 170 -1.83 -0.11 10.79
CA ARG A 170 -2.75 -1.12 10.27
C ARG A 170 -1.99 -2.00 9.28
N ALA A 171 -2.37 -3.28 9.22
CA ALA A 171 -1.85 -4.23 8.26
C ALA A 171 -2.98 -5.00 7.61
N PHE A 172 -2.85 -5.26 6.31
CA PHE A 172 -3.81 -5.99 5.51
C PHE A 172 -3.14 -7.05 4.65
N VAL A 173 -3.81 -8.18 4.45
CA VAL A 173 -3.48 -9.18 3.45
C VAL A 173 -4.30 -8.89 2.20
N ALA A 174 -3.59 -8.53 1.12
CA ALA A 174 -4.17 -8.32 -0.21
C ALA A 174 -3.92 -9.55 -1.10
N THR A 175 -4.79 -9.76 -2.09
CA THR A 175 -4.63 -10.80 -3.12
C THR A 175 -4.12 -10.21 -4.43
N SER A 176 -3.68 -11.07 -5.35
CA SER A 176 -3.29 -10.67 -6.72
C SER A 176 -4.45 -10.13 -7.57
N SER A 177 -5.70 -10.19 -7.10
CA SER A 177 -6.87 -9.56 -7.72
C SER A 177 -7.19 -8.17 -7.16
N GLN A 178 -6.41 -7.69 -6.20
CA GLN A 178 -6.55 -6.38 -5.58
C GLN A 178 -5.29 -5.58 -5.88
N ALA A 179 -5.45 -4.46 -6.57
CA ALA A 179 -4.45 -3.42 -6.64
C ALA A 179 -4.69 -2.42 -5.49
N VAL A 180 -3.62 -1.76 -5.05
CA VAL A 180 -3.68 -0.79 -3.93
C VAL A 180 -3.15 0.53 -4.43
N THR A 181 -3.93 1.59 -4.21
CA THR A 181 -3.47 2.97 -4.40
C THR A 181 -3.30 3.61 -3.03
N TYR A 182 -2.06 3.90 -2.64
CA TYR A 182 -1.81 4.76 -1.49
C TYR A 182 -2.14 6.20 -1.87
N GLY A 183 -2.91 6.89 -1.02
CA GLY A 183 -3.12 8.32 -1.15
C GLY A 183 -1.80 9.10 -1.02
N ALA A 184 -1.75 10.30 -1.60
CA ALA A 184 -0.59 11.17 -1.45
C ALA A 184 -0.27 11.39 0.04
N GLY A 185 1.00 11.23 0.41
CA GLY A 185 1.51 11.37 1.77
C GLY A 185 1.18 10.25 2.75
N THR A 186 0.45 9.20 2.34
CA THR A 186 0.18 8.04 3.19
C THR A 186 1.47 7.28 3.51
N TRP A 187 1.76 7.09 4.80
CA TRP A 187 2.85 6.23 5.24
C TRP A 187 2.51 4.77 5.01
N HIS A 188 3.41 4.05 4.35
CA HIS A 188 3.25 2.64 4.04
C HIS A 188 4.59 1.89 4.00
N SER A 189 4.57 0.57 4.20
CA SER A 189 5.79 -0.26 4.08
C SER A 189 6.14 -0.48 2.61
N PRO A 190 7.44 -0.54 2.25
CA PRO A 190 7.88 -1.12 0.98
C PRO A 190 7.28 -2.52 0.77
N MET A 191 7.04 -2.91 -0.48
CA MET A 191 6.31 -4.14 -0.85
C MET A 191 6.75 -5.40 -0.10
N VAL A 192 5.77 -6.14 0.43
CA VAL A 192 5.99 -7.41 1.15
C VAL A 192 5.18 -8.50 0.48
N VAL A 193 5.81 -9.26 -0.41
CA VAL A 193 5.15 -10.42 -1.03
C VAL A 193 5.09 -11.57 -0.04
N LEU A 194 3.91 -12.21 0.01
CA LEU A 194 3.65 -13.38 0.83
C LEU A 194 3.69 -14.64 -0.02
N GLY A 195 4.40 -15.66 0.47
CA GLY A 195 4.50 -16.95 -0.21
C GLY A 195 5.68 -17.78 0.26
N GLN A 196 5.85 -18.94 -0.37
CA GLN A 196 7.00 -19.80 -0.14
C GLN A 196 8.30 -19.13 -0.63
N ALA A 197 9.43 -19.49 -0.01
CA ALA A 197 10.74 -19.05 -0.47
C ALA A 197 10.94 -19.39 -1.96
N GLY A 198 11.48 -18.45 -2.73
CA GLY A 198 11.64 -18.59 -4.19
C GLY A 198 10.43 -18.21 -5.03
N THR A 199 9.27 -17.91 -4.42
CA THR A 199 8.14 -17.31 -5.13
C THR A 199 8.27 -15.79 -5.23
N ARG A 200 7.52 -15.18 -6.14
CA ARG A 200 7.53 -13.73 -6.40
C ARG A 200 6.17 -13.24 -6.86
N LEU A 201 5.90 -11.96 -6.65
CA LEU A 201 4.78 -11.24 -7.24
C LEU A 201 5.32 -9.98 -7.93
N ASP A 202 4.85 -9.75 -9.15
CA ASP A 202 5.27 -8.61 -9.95
C ASP A 202 4.18 -7.54 -9.88
N PHE A 203 4.57 -6.27 -9.93
CA PHE A 203 3.64 -5.16 -9.90
C PHE A 203 3.96 -4.18 -11.02
N VAL A 204 2.93 -3.77 -11.75
CA VAL A 204 2.96 -2.49 -12.44
C VAL A 204 2.73 -1.41 -11.39
N VAL A 205 3.62 -0.43 -11.32
CA VAL A 205 3.54 0.67 -10.39
C VAL A 205 3.32 1.95 -11.18
N SER A 206 2.31 2.74 -10.81
CA SER A 206 2.05 4.04 -11.43
C SER A 206 1.99 5.13 -10.36
N GLN A 207 2.64 6.25 -10.67
CA GLN A 207 2.72 7.44 -9.80
C GLN A 207 3.17 8.64 -10.64
N PHE A 208 3.30 9.80 -10.01
CA PHE A 208 4.06 10.93 -10.55
C PHE A 208 5.45 10.99 -9.90
N ALA A 209 6.42 11.57 -10.58
CA ALA A 209 7.76 11.79 -10.02
C ALA A 209 8.40 13.07 -10.58
N SER A 210 9.18 13.72 -9.73
CA SER A 210 10.01 14.89 -10.07
C SER A 210 11.42 14.50 -10.50
N GLY A 211 11.91 13.33 -10.05
CA GLY A 211 13.31 12.93 -10.11
C GLY A 211 14.15 13.45 -8.93
N VAL A 212 13.55 14.23 -8.01
CA VAL A 212 14.19 14.73 -6.78
C VAL A 212 13.88 13.79 -5.63
N ALA A 213 14.91 13.11 -5.11
CA ALA A 213 14.74 12.00 -4.17
C ALA A 213 13.84 12.29 -2.95
N VAL A 214 13.99 13.45 -2.31
CA VAL A 214 13.23 13.81 -1.09
C VAL A 214 11.78 14.26 -1.37
N GLU A 215 11.51 14.73 -2.58
CA GLU A 215 10.16 15.04 -3.06
C GLU A 215 9.44 13.76 -3.48
N ASP A 216 10.18 12.85 -4.11
CA ASP A 216 9.67 11.59 -4.62
C ASP A 216 9.43 10.58 -3.51
N CYS A 217 10.32 10.42 -2.54
CA CYS A 217 10.16 9.43 -1.48
C CYS A 217 10.82 9.88 -0.17
N GLN A 218 10.05 9.84 0.91
CA GLN A 218 10.54 10.04 2.28
C GLN A 218 10.54 8.70 2.98
N LEU A 219 11.74 8.14 3.19
CA LEU A 219 11.95 6.82 3.76
C LEU A 219 12.42 6.91 5.21
N LEU A 220 11.73 6.22 6.11
CA LEU A 220 12.12 6.05 7.51
C LEU A 220 12.64 4.64 7.76
N GLU A 221 13.71 4.53 8.52
CA GLU A 221 14.25 3.28 9.06
C GLU A 221 14.06 3.28 10.58
N PHE A 222 13.46 2.23 11.14
CA PHE A 222 13.21 2.13 12.57
C PHE A 222 14.34 1.42 13.30
N VAL A 223 14.75 1.98 14.44
CA VAL A 223 15.69 1.37 15.38
C VAL A 223 15.09 1.33 16.78
N SER A 224 15.33 0.25 17.53
CA SER A 224 14.89 0.07 18.91
C SER A 224 16.09 0.05 19.85
N ASP A 225 15.90 0.53 21.07
CA ASP A 225 16.98 0.57 22.06
C ASP A 225 17.46 -0.85 22.41
N GLY A 226 18.76 -1.11 22.24
CA GLY A 226 19.41 -2.36 22.63
C GLY A 226 18.97 -3.61 21.85
N LYS A 227 18.41 -3.45 20.64
CA LYS A 227 17.97 -4.57 19.79
C LYS A 227 18.51 -4.45 18.37
N ASP A 228 18.82 -5.60 17.77
CA ASP A 228 19.27 -5.69 16.37
C ASP A 228 18.15 -5.39 15.37
N GLU A 229 16.89 -5.58 15.79
CA GLU A 229 15.70 -5.41 14.95
C GLU A 229 14.67 -4.52 15.67
N PRO A 230 13.96 -3.63 14.95
CA PRO A 230 12.91 -2.82 15.55
C PRO A 230 11.77 -3.70 16.05
N SER A 231 11.21 -3.33 17.20
CA SER A 231 10.12 -4.07 17.83
C SER A 231 8.75 -3.72 17.25
N ILE A 232 8.62 -3.78 15.92
CA ILE A 232 7.35 -3.58 15.20
C ILE A 232 7.07 -4.83 14.38
N ARG A 233 6.03 -5.57 14.76
CA ARG A 233 5.73 -6.88 14.18
C ARG A 233 4.30 -6.96 13.67
N VAL A 234 4.14 -7.53 12.49
CA VAL A 234 2.84 -7.88 11.90
C VAL A 234 2.68 -9.40 11.96
N LYS A 235 1.71 -9.88 12.72
CA LYS A 235 1.26 -11.27 12.67
C LYS A 235 0.45 -11.48 11.40
N ILE A 236 0.86 -12.44 10.59
CA ILE A 236 0.18 -12.84 9.36
C ILE A 236 -0.70 -14.04 9.72
N PRO A 237 -2.03 -13.95 9.58
CA PRO A 237 -2.91 -15.09 9.79
C PRO A 237 -2.48 -16.30 8.97
N GLN A 238 -2.58 -17.50 9.54
CA GLN A 238 -2.29 -18.73 8.80
C GLN A 238 -3.22 -18.82 7.59
N ARG A 239 -2.61 -18.95 6.41
CA ARG A 239 -3.28 -19.25 5.17
C ARG A 239 -2.56 -20.47 4.58
N ASP A 240 -3.32 -21.40 4.03
CA ASP A 240 -2.73 -22.47 3.23
C ASP A 240 -2.21 -21.85 1.92
N TRP A 241 -0.92 -21.49 1.92
CA TRP A 241 -0.25 -20.89 0.76
C TRP A 241 -0.03 -21.90 -0.38
N SER A 242 -0.37 -23.18 -0.17
CA SER A 242 -0.35 -24.23 -1.20
C SER A 242 -1.57 -24.22 -2.11
N ILE A 243 -2.66 -23.55 -1.70
CA ILE A 243 -3.88 -23.45 -2.51
C ILE A 243 -3.64 -22.43 -3.63
N LYS A 244 -3.38 -22.94 -4.84
CA LYS A 244 -3.45 -22.14 -6.07
C LYS A 244 -4.91 -21.78 -6.33
N LEU A 245 -5.25 -20.49 -6.24
CA LEU A 245 -6.50 -19.94 -6.75
C LEU A 245 -6.47 -19.88 -8.28
#